data_AF-A0A7L4PJL4-F1
#
_entry.id   AF-A0A7L4PJL4-F1
#
_cell.length_a   1.000
_cell.length_b   1.000
_cell.length_c   1.000
_cell.angle_alpha   90.00
_cell.angle_beta   90.00
_cell.angle_gamma   90.00
#
_symmetry.space_group_name_H-M   'P 1'
#
loop_
_entity.id
_entity.type
_entity.pdbx_description
1 polymer ?
#
loop_
_entity_poly.entity_id
_entity_poly.type
_entity_poly.pdbx_seq_one_letter_code
_entity_poly.pdbx_strand_id
1 'polypeptide(L)'
;MHLTREEEGMYQGQAGETLRRMMEILVALGDIFGAERLVEVRSVQIAGVSFKNIGQAGLEWISDLRGTVAVPSILNPAGMDLCRWQEMGIDGYFAQNQLQVVEAYRRLGVTVDCTCTPYQLYDRLAARGDHLAWSESSAVAYANSVIGAR
;
A
#
# COMPACT_ATOMS: atom_id res chain seq x y z
N MET A 1 -11.16 0.84 -20.06
CA MET A 1 -11.18 -0.36 -19.19
C MET A 1 -12.62 -0.84 -18.92
N HIS A 2 -12.86 -2.14 -18.70
CA HIS A 2 -14.14 -2.70 -18.27
C HIS A 2 -14.19 -2.86 -16.74
N LEU A 3 -15.18 -2.24 -16.10
CA LEU A 3 -15.46 -2.35 -14.68
C LEU A 3 -16.68 -3.25 -14.43
N THR A 4 -16.66 -3.99 -13.34
CA THR A 4 -17.84 -4.64 -12.77
C THR A 4 -18.84 -3.58 -12.25
N ARG A 5 -20.08 -3.99 -11.98
CA ARG A 5 -21.10 -3.08 -11.42
C ARG A 5 -20.69 -2.48 -10.07
N GLU A 6 -20.00 -3.27 -9.26
CA GLU A 6 -19.51 -2.82 -7.96
C GLU A 6 -18.40 -1.78 -8.11
N GLU A 7 -17.40 -2.07 -8.95
CA GLU A 7 -16.32 -1.12 -9.25
C GLU A 7 -16.83 0.16 -9.91
N GLU A 8 -17.82 0.06 -10.81
CA GLU A 8 -18.48 1.22 -11.41
C GLU A 8 -19.22 2.04 -10.35
N GLY A 9 -19.92 1.39 -9.41
CA GLY A 9 -20.55 2.07 -8.28
C GLY A 9 -19.54 2.80 -7.39
N MET A 10 -18.39 2.17 -7.10
CA MET A 10 -17.29 2.82 -6.36
C MET A 10 -16.72 4.02 -7.12
N TYR A 11 -16.47 3.87 -8.42
CA TYR A 11 -15.98 4.95 -9.30
C TYR A 11 -16.97 6.12 -9.42
N GLN A 12 -18.27 5.85 -9.36
CA GLN A 12 -19.33 6.86 -9.33
C GLN A 12 -19.54 7.48 -7.92
N GLY A 13 -18.82 7.02 -6.91
CA GLY A 13 -18.86 7.58 -5.56
C GLY A 13 -19.92 6.99 -4.62
N GLN A 14 -20.57 5.89 -5.01
CA GLN A 14 -21.58 5.23 -4.18
C GLN A 14 -20.99 4.63 -2.89
N ALA A 15 -19.68 4.33 -2.89
CA ALA A 15 -18.93 3.83 -1.75
C ALA A 15 -18.18 4.94 -0.96
N GLY A 16 -18.47 6.21 -1.25
CA GLY A 16 -17.86 7.37 -0.59
C GLY A 16 -16.64 7.94 -1.32
N GLU A 17 -16.27 9.16 -0.91
CA GLU A 17 -15.32 10.01 -1.65
C GLU A 17 -13.89 9.45 -1.71
N THR A 18 -13.42 8.80 -0.64
CA THR A 18 -12.06 8.22 -0.64
C THR A 18 -11.97 7.08 -1.66
N LEU A 19 -12.91 6.13 -1.65
CA LEU A 19 -12.92 5.03 -2.61
C LEU A 19 -13.12 5.52 -4.04
N ARG A 20 -13.97 6.53 -4.26
CA ARG A 20 -14.13 7.20 -5.55
C ARG A 20 -12.78 7.66 -6.12
N ARG A 21 -12.02 8.42 -5.31
CA ARG A 21 -10.69 8.91 -5.69
C ARG A 21 -9.68 7.79 -5.93
N MET A 22 -9.70 6.73 -5.12
CA MET A 22 -8.81 5.58 -5.32
C MET A 22 -9.14 4.86 -6.65
N MET A 23 -10.42 4.68 -6.95
CA MET A 23 -10.87 4.09 -8.21
C MET A 23 -10.51 4.97 -9.42
N GLU A 24 -10.59 6.30 -9.30
CA GLU A 24 -10.12 7.21 -10.36
C GLU A 24 -8.65 6.99 -10.70
N ILE A 25 -7.79 6.82 -9.69
CA ILE A 25 -6.36 6.53 -9.90
C ILE A 25 -6.18 5.19 -10.62
N LEU A 26 -6.86 4.14 -10.15
CA LEU A 26 -6.77 2.80 -10.76
C LEU A 26 -7.27 2.79 -12.21
N VAL A 27 -8.39 3.48 -12.49
CA VAL A 27 -8.96 3.59 -13.83
C VAL A 27 -8.05 4.36 -14.77
N ALA A 28 -7.52 5.50 -14.32
CA ALA A 28 -6.58 6.29 -15.11
C ALA A 28 -5.31 5.48 -15.46
N LEU A 29 -4.75 4.74 -14.50
CA LEU A 29 -3.62 3.85 -14.77
C LEU A 29 -4.00 2.73 -15.73
N GLY A 30 -5.17 2.11 -15.55
CA GLY A 30 -5.70 1.09 -16.44
C GLY A 30 -5.80 1.59 -17.88
N ASP A 31 -6.34 2.79 -18.10
CA ASP A 31 -6.47 3.36 -19.43
C ASP A 31 -5.10 3.74 -20.03
N ILE A 32 -4.16 4.25 -19.23
CA ILE A 32 -2.77 4.54 -19.67
C ILE A 32 -2.07 3.27 -20.18
N PHE A 33 -2.24 2.15 -19.48
CA PHE A 33 -1.61 0.87 -19.83
C PHE A 33 -2.44 0.03 -20.82
N GLY A 34 -3.62 0.50 -21.24
CA GLY A 34 -4.52 -0.27 -22.10
C GLY A 34 -5.07 -1.53 -21.43
N ALA A 35 -5.23 -1.52 -20.11
CA ALA A 35 -5.76 -2.64 -19.35
C ALA A 35 -7.24 -2.89 -19.67
N GLU A 36 -7.57 -4.15 -19.94
CA GLU A 36 -8.96 -4.54 -20.24
C GLU A 36 -9.85 -4.50 -19.00
N ARG A 37 -9.33 -4.87 -17.82
CA ARG A 37 -10.08 -4.97 -16.55
C ARG A 37 -9.14 -4.89 -15.35
N LEU A 38 -9.70 -4.62 -14.18
CA LEU A 38 -8.99 -4.79 -12.90
C LEU A 38 -8.87 -6.28 -12.55
N VAL A 39 -7.88 -6.60 -11.72
CA VAL A 39 -7.63 -7.95 -11.21
C VAL A 39 -7.62 -7.89 -9.69
N GLU A 40 -8.44 -8.73 -9.06
CA GLU A 40 -8.46 -8.85 -7.60
C GLU A 40 -7.12 -9.38 -7.10
N VAL A 41 -6.63 -8.78 -6.01
CA VAL A 41 -5.37 -9.20 -5.36
C VAL A 41 -5.64 -9.70 -3.96
N ARG A 42 -4.90 -10.73 -3.54
CA ARG A 42 -5.00 -11.30 -2.19
C ARG A 42 -4.50 -10.33 -1.12
N SER A 43 -3.39 -9.65 -1.39
CA SER A 43 -2.75 -8.71 -0.48
C SER A 43 -1.86 -7.70 -1.20
N VAL A 44 -1.51 -6.63 -0.48
CA VAL A 44 -0.74 -5.50 -1.01
C VAL A 44 0.47 -5.21 -0.12
N GLN A 45 1.59 -4.88 -0.74
CA GLN A 45 2.76 -4.31 -0.05
C GLN A 45 2.97 -2.87 -0.52
N ILE A 46 2.74 -1.91 0.35
CA ILE A 46 2.77 -0.48 0.03
C ILE A 46 4.22 0.02 0.10
N ALA A 47 4.76 0.52 -1.01
CA ALA A 47 6.11 1.08 -1.13
C ALA A 47 6.10 2.61 -1.15
N GLY A 48 7.29 3.21 -1.09
CA GLY A 48 7.46 4.67 -1.25
C GLY A 48 7.06 5.49 -0.02
N VAL A 49 6.85 4.85 1.12
CA VAL A 49 6.25 5.41 2.35
C VAL A 49 7.18 6.34 3.16
N SER A 50 8.35 6.67 2.61
CA SER A 50 9.27 7.57 3.30
C SER A 50 8.78 9.01 3.21
N PHE A 51 8.86 9.76 4.31
CA PHE A 51 8.57 11.21 4.29
C PHE A 51 9.47 11.95 3.31
N LYS A 52 10.69 11.46 3.04
CA LYS A 52 11.60 12.03 2.05
C LYS A 52 11.04 11.94 0.62
N ASN A 53 10.23 10.91 0.34
CA ASN A 53 9.64 10.69 -0.97
C ASN A 53 8.34 11.46 -1.15
N ILE A 54 7.46 11.38 -0.16
CA ILE A 54 6.08 11.91 -0.28
C ILE A 54 5.95 13.35 0.22
N GLY A 55 6.88 13.80 1.06
CA GLY A 55 6.89 15.13 1.66
C GLY A 55 5.63 15.46 2.45
N GLN A 56 5.46 16.74 2.73
CA GLN A 56 4.31 17.27 3.47
C GLN A 56 2.99 17.00 2.73
N ALA A 57 2.95 17.22 1.42
CA ALA A 57 1.75 17.04 0.61
C ALA A 57 1.25 15.58 0.65
N GLY A 58 2.15 14.60 0.59
CA GLY A 58 1.77 13.20 0.70
C GLY A 58 1.30 12.81 2.10
N LEU A 59 1.93 13.34 3.15
CA LEU A 59 1.46 13.13 4.52
C LEU A 59 0.04 13.68 4.73
N GLU A 60 -0.23 14.89 4.25
CA GLU A 60 -1.57 15.51 4.30
C GLU A 60 -2.57 14.69 3.51
N TRP A 61 -2.23 14.32 2.27
CA TRP A 61 -3.09 13.54 1.40
C TRP A 61 -3.49 12.20 2.02
N ILE A 62 -2.55 11.44 2.58
CA ILE A 62 -2.85 10.16 3.25
C ILE A 62 -3.66 10.41 4.52
N SER A 63 -3.35 11.46 5.28
CA SER A 63 -4.04 11.77 6.54
C SER A 63 -5.51 12.16 6.34
N ASP A 64 -5.84 12.72 5.18
CA ASP A 64 -7.19 13.14 4.81
C ASP A 64 -8.08 11.99 4.32
N LEU A 65 -7.50 10.84 3.97
CA LEU A 65 -8.27 9.68 3.53
C LEU A 65 -9.15 9.14 4.66
N ARG A 66 -10.39 8.76 4.31
CA ARG A 66 -11.38 8.20 5.22
C ARG A 66 -11.76 6.80 4.75
N GLY A 67 -11.46 5.79 5.57
CA GLY A 67 -11.77 4.40 5.27
C GLY A 67 -10.70 3.45 5.80
N THR A 68 -10.77 2.21 5.33
CA THR A 68 -9.78 1.18 5.64
C THR A 68 -9.42 0.44 4.36
N VAL A 69 -8.22 -0.15 4.34
CA VAL A 69 -7.80 -1.02 3.25
C VAL A 69 -8.78 -2.17 3.03
N ALA A 70 -9.01 -2.51 1.75
CA ALA A 70 -9.96 -3.56 1.35
C ALA A 70 -9.38 -4.98 1.50
N VAL A 71 -8.05 -5.10 1.44
CA VAL A 71 -7.31 -6.36 1.56
C VAL A 71 -6.14 -6.19 2.53
N PRO A 72 -5.59 -7.29 3.11
CA PRO A 72 -4.40 -7.21 3.94
C PRO A 72 -3.30 -6.41 3.25
N SER A 73 -2.87 -5.33 3.91
CA SER A 73 -1.93 -4.36 3.36
C SER A 73 -0.80 -4.14 4.36
N ILE A 74 0.44 -4.29 3.89
CA ILE A 74 1.63 -4.22 4.74
C ILE A 74 2.52 -3.09 4.24
N LEU A 75 3.03 -2.30 5.18
CA LEU A 75 3.97 -1.24 4.88
C LEU A 75 5.37 -1.81 4.62
N ASN A 76 5.99 -1.38 3.52
CA ASN A 76 7.44 -1.56 3.34
C ASN A 76 8.23 -0.83 4.43
N PRO A 77 9.55 -1.06 4.52
CA PRO A 77 10.40 -0.35 5.45
C PRO A 77 10.22 1.17 5.34
N ALA A 78 10.03 1.81 6.49
CA ALA A 78 9.98 3.25 6.59
C ALA A 78 11.35 3.86 6.28
N GLY A 79 11.41 5.18 6.12
CA GLY A 79 12.68 5.88 5.84
C GLY A 79 13.70 5.90 6.98
N MET A 80 13.41 5.26 8.12
CA MET A 80 14.27 5.13 9.30
C MET A 80 13.77 3.99 10.20
N ASP A 81 14.59 3.61 11.18
CA ASP A 81 14.15 2.79 12.30
C ASP A 81 13.13 3.56 13.16
N LEU A 82 11.97 2.97 13.47
CA LEU A 82 10.90 3.69 14.18
C LEU A 82 11.19 3.90 15.68
N CYS A 83 12.10 3.12 16.26
CA CYS A 83 12.38 3.09 17.69
C CYS A 83 13.74 3.71 18.04
N ARG A 84 14.74 3.49 17.20
CA ARG A 84 16.15 3.82 17.45
C ARG A 84 16.67 4.95 16.57
N TRP A 85 15.79 5.71 15.91
CA TRP A 85 16.20 6.80 15.02
C TRP A 85 17.09 7.84 15.71
N GLN A 86 16.90 8.12 17.01
CA GLN A 86 17.79 9.03 17.75
C GLN A 86 19.23 8.48 17.84
N GLU A 87 19.38 7.19 18.15
CA GLU A 87 20.69 6.54 18.24
C GLU A 87 21.40 6.51 16.88
N MET A 88 20.62 6.44 15.80
CA MET A 88 21.09 6.49 14.43
C MET A 88 21.39 7.91 13.93
N GLY A 89 21.21 8.94 14.77
CA GLY A 89 21.50 10.33 14.42
C GLY A 89 20.53 10.91 13.39
N ILE A 90 19.31 10.39 13.30
CA ILE A 90 18.30 10.88 12.36
C ILE A 90 17.76 12.23 12.84
N ASP A 91 17.63 13.17 11.91
CA ASP A 91 17.07 14.49 12.15
C ASP A 91 15.65 14.43 12.75
N GLY A 92 15.40 15.23 13.78
CA GLY A 92 14.15 15.21 14.53
C GLY A 92 12.93 15.65 13.69
N TYR A 93 13.11 16.60 12.77
CA TYR A 93 12.03 17.03 11.89
C TYR A 93 11.65 15.91 10.92
N PHE A 94 12.63 15.27 10.28
CA PHE A 94 12.37 14.10 9.45
C PHE A 94 11.70 12.98 10.24
N ALA A 95 12.20 12.67 11.44
CA ALA A 95 11.69 11.58 12.25
C ALA A 95 10.24 11.78 12.68
N GLN A 96 9.89 12.97 13.17
CA GLN A 96 8.52 13.29 13.57
C GLN A 96 7.54 13.14 12.41
N ASN A 97 7.89 13.66 11.24
CA ASN A 97 7.04 13.54 10.06
C ASN A 97 6.96 12.09 9.56
N GLN A 98 8.06 11.34 9.55
CA GLN A 98 8.05 9.93 9.18
C GLN A 98 7.14 9.09 10.10
N LEU A 99 7.14 9.37 11.42
CA LEU A 99 6.24 8.73 12.37
C LEU A 99 4.77 9.09 12.10
N GLN A 100 4.49 10.34 11.74
CA GLN A 100 3.14 10.77 11.34
C GLN A 100 2.66 10.07 10.07
N VAL A 101 3.54 9.84 9.09
CA VAL A 101 3.23 9.06 7.88
C VAL A 101 2.84 7.62 8.25
N VAL A 102 3.62 6.97 9.11
CA VAL A 102 3.31 5.61 9.56
C VAL A 102 1.98 5.56 10.31
N GLU A 103 1.69 6.55 11.16
CA GLU A 103 0.40 6.65 11.86
C GLU A 103 -0.77 6.91 10.91
N ALA A 104 -0.58 7.72 9.85
CA ALA A 104 -1.61 7.91 8.84
C ALA A 104 -2.00 6.60 8.14
N TYR A 105 -1.02 5.77 7.78
CA TYR A 105 -1.28 4.44 7.23
C TYR A 105 -1.93 3.49 8.25
N ARG A 106 -1.47 3.50 9.51
CA ARG A 106 -2.04 2.68 10.58
C ARG A 106 -3.54 2.95 10.77
N ARG A 107 -3.96 4.22 10.73
CA ARG A 107 -5.39 4.61 10.82
C ARG A 107 -6.24 4.05 9.67
N LEU A 108 -5.64 3.78 8.51
CA LEU A 108 -6.30 3.15 7.36
C LEU A 108 -6.32 1.62 7.47
N GLY A 109 -5.91 1.03 8.59
CA GLY A 109 -5.89 -0.42 8.79
C GLY A 109 -4.69 -1.12 8.13
N VAL A 110 -3.66 -0.37 7.74
CA VAL A 110 -2.41 -0.95 7.21
C VAL A 110 -1.58 -1.51 8.36
N THR A 111 -1.02 -2.70 8.15
CA THR A 111 -0.05 -3.30 9.06
C THR A 111 1.30 -2.61 8.89
N VAL A 112 1.85 -2.07 9.98
CA VAL A 112 3.00 -1.15 9.96
C VAL A 112 4.28 -1.76 10.55
N ASP A 113 4.52 -3.04 10.29
CA ASP A 113 5.76 -3.71 10.69
C ASP A 113 6.98 -3.25 9.89
N CYS A 114 6.76 -2.48 8.81
CA CYS A 114 7.79 -1.85 8.02
C CYS A 114 8.85 -2.85 7.52
N THR A 115 8.40 -3.88 6.80
CA THR A 115 9.25 -4.99 6.36
C THR A 115 9.25 -5.18 4.85
N CYS A 116 10.43 -5.51 4.32
CA CYS A 116 10.60 -5.98 2.95
C CYS A 116 10.26 -7.47 2.80
N THR A 117 10.19 -8.22 3.90
CA THR A 117 9.98 -9.67 3.92
C THR A 117 8.66 -10.05 4.61
N PRO A 118 7.49 -9.56 4.13
CA PRO A 118 6.20 -9.81 4.77
C PRO A 118 5.85 -11.32 4.84
N TYR A 119 6.39 -12.10 3.89
CA TYR A 119 6.27 -13.56 3.82
C TYR A 119 6.95 -14.32 4.98
N GLN A 120 7.80 -13.67 5.77
CA GLN A 120 8.40 -14.26 6.97
C GLN A 120 7.55 -14.03 8.23
N LEU A 121 6.65 -13.05 8.18
CA LEU A 121 5.84 -12.64 9.34
C LEU A 121 4.41 -13.17 9.26
N TYR A 122 3.89 -13.38 8.05
CA TYR A 122 2.47 -13.64 7.83
C TYR A 122 2.23 -14.69 6.74
N ASP A 123 1.81 -15.88 7.15
CA ASP A 123 1.49 -16.99 6.22
C ASP A 123 0.27 -16.71 5.33
N ARG A 124 -0.64 -15.83 5.76
CA ARG A 124 -1.95 -15.62 5.10
C ARG A 124 -1.92 -14.62 3.94
N LEU A 125 -0.79 -13.96 3.70
CA LEU A 125 -0.69 -12.89 2.72
C LEU A 125 -0.62 -13.38 1.28
N ALA A 126 -0.20 -14.62 1.06
CA ALA A 126 -0.10 -15.19 -0.27
C ALA A 126 -0.28 -16.70 -0.21
N ALA A 127 -0.99 -17.23 -1.20
CA ALA A 127 -1.14 -18.64 -1.47
C ALA A 127 -0.80 -18.93 -2.94
N ARG A 128 -0.71 -20.22 -3.26
CA ARG A 128 -0.50 -20.68 -4.64
C ARG A 128 -1.65 -20.20 -5.54
N GLY A 129 -1.31 -19.60 -6.67
CA GLY A 129 -2.26 -19.09 -7.67
C GLY A 129 -2.84 -17.70 -7.38
N ASP A 130 -2.48 -17.07 -6.25
CA ASP A 130 -2.97 -15.72 -5.94
C ASP A 130 -2.33 -14.66 -6.84
N HIS A 131 -3.09 -13.61 -7.14
CA HIS A 131 -2.52 -12.34 -7.61
C HIS A 131 -2.15 -11.46 -6.40
N LEU A 132 -1.00 -10.81 -6.48
CA LEU A 132 -0.46 -9.98 -5.41
C LEU A 132 -0.02 -8.63 -5.97
N ALA A 133 -0.23 -7.56 -5.20
CA ALA A 133 0.36 -6.25 -5.48
C ALA A 133 1.53 -6.01 -4.51
N TRP A 134 2.58 -6.81 -4.65
CA TRP A 134 3.80 -6.68 -3.86
C TRP A 134 4.87 -5.92 -4.63
N SER A 135 5.62 -5.06 -3.94
CA SER A 135 6.51 -4.07 -4.57
C SER A 135 7.99 -4.35 -4.33
N GLU A 136 8.34 -5.15 -3.33
CA GLU A 136 9.73 -5.44 -3.00
C GLU A 136 10.28 -6.63 -3.80
N SER A 137 11.50 -6.47 -4.33
CA SER A 137 12.18 -7.43 -5.20
C SER A 137 12.32 -8.84 -4.63
N SER A 138 12.74 -9.01 -3.37
CA SER A 138 12.81 -10.31 -2.71
C SER A 138 11.41 -10.91 -2.50
N ALA A 139 10.42 -10.08 -2.13
CA ALA A 139 9.05 -10.52 -1.92
C ALA A 139 8.41 -11.04 -3.21
N VAL A 140 8.61 -10.34 -4.34
CA VAL A 140 8.16 -10.78 -5.66
C VAL A 140 8.83 -12.11 -6.06
N ALA A 141 10.14 -12.24 -5.87
CA ALA A 141 10.86 -13.48 -6.18
C ALA A 141 10.35 -14.65 -5.33
N TYR A 142 10.20 -14.45 -4.02
CA TYR A 142 9.72 -15.49 -3.09
C TYR A 142 8.28 -15.90 -3.39
N ALA A 143 7.39 -14.94 -3.64
CA ALA A 143 6.00 -15.21 -4.00
C ALA A 143 5.87 -16.08 -5.25
N ASN A 144 6.65 -15.79 -6.29
CA ASN A 144 6.59 -16.53 -7.56
C ASN A 144 7.29 -17.90 -7.52
N SER A 145 8.41 -18.01 -6.80
CA SER A 145 9.27 -19.20 -6.83
C SER A 145 8.99 -20.19 -5.71
N VAL A 146 8.68 -19.72 -4.51
CA VAL A 146 8.48 -20.56 -3.32
C VAL A 146 6.99 -20.78 -3.05
N ILE A 147 6.21 -19.69 -2.96
CA ILE A 147 4.77 -19.77 -2.68
C ILE A 147 4.01 -20.27 -3.91
N GLY A 148 4.38 -19.79 -5.09
CA GLY A 148 3.72 -20.09 -6.36
C GLY A 148 2.49 -19.24 -6.61
N ALA A 149 2.51 -17.96 -6.25
CA ALA A 149 1.46 -16.96 -6.51
C ALA A 149 1.49 -16.48 -7.98
N ARG A 150 1.34 -17.43 -8.91
CA ARG A 150 1.34 -17.24 -10.37
C ARG A 150 0.59 -18.36 -11.09
#